data_AF-A0A1F8T7B3-F1
#
_entry.id   AF-A0A1F8T7B3-F1
#
_cell.length_a   1.000
_cell.length_b   1.000
_cell.length_c   1.000
_cell.angle_alpha   90.00
_cell.angle_beta   90.00
_cell.angle_gamma   90.00
#
_symmetry.space_group_name_H-M   'P 1'
#
loop_
_entity.id
_entity.type
_entity.pdbx_description
1 polymer ?
#
loop_
_entity_poly.entity_id
_entity_poly.type
_entity_poly.pdbx_seq_one_letter_code
_entity_poly.pdbx_strand_id
1 'polypeptide(L)'
;MLNTILALILGLVFGFLLNKAGLTKYHKIVNVFRLTDMAVLKFMMSGLVVAMIGLYGLREIGLVTFPAIPATYVVGNVLGGLVFGVGMALTGY
;
A
#
# COMPACT_ATOMS: atom_id res chain seq x y z
N MET A 1 22.02 -11.15 6.60
CA MET A 1 22.06 -10.18 7.73
C MET A 1 21.90 -8.74 7.26
N LEU A 2 22.71 -8.26 6.28
CA LEU A 2 22.59 -6.88 5.75
C LEU A 2 21.20 -6.55 5.19
N ASN A 3 20.61 -7.46 4.39
CA ASN A 3 19.27 -7.26 3.81
C ASN A 3 18.16 -7.12 4.87
N THR A 4 18.29 -7.80 6.01
CA THR A 4 17.31 -7.74 7.10
C THR A 4 17.36 -6.39 7.81
N ILE A 5 18.58 -5.86 8.03
CA ILE A 5 18.77 -4.53 8.61
C ILE A 5 18.22 -3.45 7.66
N LEU A 6 18.50 -3.56 6.35
CA LEU A 6 17.94 -2.65 5.34
C LEU A 6 16.41 -2.72 5.31
N ALA A 7 15.82 -3.91 5.35
CA ALA A 7 14.37 -4.08 5.42
C ALA A 7 13.78 -3.43 6.68
N LEU A 8 14.46 -3.54 7.84
CA LEU A 8 14.03 -2.91 9.08
C LEU A 8 14.09 -1.38 8.99
N ILE A 9 15.18 -0.83 8.45
CA ILE A 9 15.32 0.62 8.26
C ILE A 9 14.25 1.14 7.31
N LEU A 10 14.03 0.47 6.18
CA LEU A 10 12.98 0.84 5.23
C LEU A 10 11.59 0.75 5.86
N GLY A 11 11.32 -0.30 6.65
CA GLY A 11 10.06 -0.44 7.38
C GLY A 11 9.84 0.68 8.40
N LEU A 12 10.89 1.05 9.14
CA LEU A 12 10.84 2.17 10.09
C LEU A 12 10.56 3.51 9.39
N VAL A 13 11.29 3.80 8.31
CA VAL A 13 11.10 5.03 7.52
C VAL A 13 9.70 5.06 6.92
N PHE A 14 9.23 3.94 6.36
CA PHE A 14 7.88 3.82 5.82
C PHE A 14 6.80 4.05 6.89
N GLY A 15 6.92 3.42 8.06
CA GLY A 15 6.00 3.61 9.17
C GLY A 15 5.99 5.05 9.70
N PHE A 16 7.16 5.69 9.80
CA PHE A 16 7.27 7.10 10.16
C PHE A 16 6.58 8.01 9.14
N LEU A 17 6.79 7.77 7.85
CA LEU A 17 6.14 8.54 6.78
C LEU A 17 4.62 8.37 6.79
N LEU A 18 4.11 7.15 7.01
CA LEU A 18 2.68 6.88 7.14
C LEU A 18 2.06 7.63 8.33
N ASN A 19 2.73 7.61 9.47
CA ASN A 19 2.28 8.33 10.66
C ASN A 19 2.28 9.84 10.42
N LYS A 20 3.36 10.38 9.83
CA LYS A 20 3.46 11.79 9.46
C LYS A 20 2.40 12.22 8.43
N ALA A 21 2.02 11.34 7.51
CA ALA A 21 0.94 11.56 6.56
C ALA A 21 -0.47 11.53 7.20
N GLY A 22 -0.57 11.15 8.49
CA GLY A 22 -1.83 11.09 9.23
C GLY A 22 -2.75 9.95 8.81
N LEU A 23 -2.22 8.97 8.08
CA LEU A 23 -2.97 7.81 7.57
C LEU A 23 -3.21 6.75 8.64
N THR A 24 -2.59 6.90 9.81
CA THR A 24 -2.78 6.05 11.00
C THR A 24 -3.96 6.50 11.86
N LYS A 25 -4.68 7.55 11.45
CA LYS A 25 -5.82 8.09 12.21
C LYS A 25 -7.11 7.39 11.80
N TYR A 26 -7.83 6.85 12.78
CA TYR A 26 -9.13 6.19 12.61
C TYR A 26 -10.08 6.94 11.67
N HIS A 27 -10.23 8.25 11.88
CA HIS A 27 -11.16 9.06 11.10
C HIS A 27 -10.79 9.12 9.61
N LYS A 28 -9.50 9.02 9.25
CA LYS A 28 -9.07 9.02 7.84
C LYS A 28 -9.50 7.74 7.14
N ILE A 29 -9.40 6.60 7.82
CA ILE A 29 -9.78 5.30 7.26
C ILE A 29 -11.29 5.20 7.10
N VAL A 30 -12.06 5.48 8.16
CA VAL A 30 -13.52 5.38 8.10
C VAL A 30 -14.14 6.37 7.11
N ASN A 31 -13.58 7.57 6.99
CA ASN A 31 -14.10 8.58 6.07
C ASN A 31 -13.92 8.23 4.59
N VAL A 32 -13.01 7.32 4.24
CA VAL A 32 -12.90 6.78 2.87
C VAL A 32 -14.14 5.96 2.55
N PHE A 33 -14.58 5.10 3.48
CA PHE A 33 -15.80 4.29 3.31
C PHE A 33 -17.08 5.13 3.37
N ARG A 34 -17.04 6.28 4.07
CA ARG A 34 -18.12 7.26 4.07
C ARG A 34 -18.11 8.20 2.86
N LEU A 35 -17.09 8.08 2.00
CA LEU A 35 -16.88 8.94 0.84
C LEU A 35 -16.71 10.44 1.19
N THR A 36 -16.34 10.77 2.42
CA THR A 36 -16.18 12.16 2.89
C THR A 36 -14.74 12.64 2.84
N ASP A 37 -13.77 11.73 2.95
CA ASP A 37 -12.34 12.04 2.89
C ASP A 37 -11.59 10.98 2.09
N MET A 38 -11.13 11.37 0.91
CA MET A 38 -10.40 10.49 -0.02
C MET A 38 -8.88 10.56 0.14
N ALA A 39 -8.36 11.15 1.23
CA ALA A 39 -6.93 11.32 1.42
C ALA A 39 -6.15 9.99 1.35
N VAL A 40 -6.70 8.92 1.94
CA VAL A 40 -6.07 7.59 1.92
C VAL A 40 -6.01 7.04 0.50
N LEU A 41 -7.12 7.09 -0.22
CA LEU A 41 -7.20 6.63 -1.61
C LEU A 41 -6.23 7.41 -2.51
N LYS A 42 -6.20 8.74 -2.39
CA LYS A 42 -5.26 9.61 -3.13
C LYS A 42 -3.81 9.28 -2.83
N PHE A 43 -3.47 9.07 -1.56
CA PHE A 43 -2.12 8.68 -1.15
C PHE A 43 -1.73 7.34 -1.78
N MET A 44 -2.56 6.31 -1.65
CA MET A 44 -2.30 4.99 -2.23
C MET A 44 -2.11 5.05 -3.74
N MET A 45 -2.99 5.75 -4.45
CA MET A 45 -2.91 5.89 -5.91
C MET A 45 -1.67 6.67 -6.35
N SER A 46 -1.34 7.78 -5.68
CA SER A 46 -0.12 8.55 -5.97
C SER A 46 1.14 7.75 -5.72
N GLY A 47 1.20 7.00 -4.61
CA GLY A 47 2.33 6.13 -4.28
C GLY A 47 2.50 5.02 -5.32
N LEU A 48 1.40 4.44 -5.79
CA LEU A 48 1.41 3.43 -6.85
C LEU A 48 1.96 4.01 -8.16
N VAL A 49 1.53 5.21 -8.57
CA VAL A 49 2.06 5.88 -9.78
C VAL A 49 3.56 6.17 -9.65
N VAL A 50 3.99 6.75 -8.52
CA VAL A 50 5.40 7.03 -8.26
C VAL A 50 6.24 5.74 -8.28
N ALA A 51 5.74 4.68 -7.64
CA ALA A 51 6.40 3.38 -7.62
C ALA A 51 6.49 2.77 -9.04
N MET A 52 5.42 2.84 -9.84
CA MET A 52 5.46 2.36 -11.22
C MET A 52 6.53 3.09 -12.04
N ILE A 53 6.55 4.42 -12.01
CA ILE A 53 7.55 5.21 -12.76
C ILE A 53 8.96 4.83 -12.31
N GLY A 54 9.20 4.77 -10.99
CA GLY A 54 10.51 4.40 -10.45
C GLY A 54 10.94 2.98 -10.82
N LEU A 55 10.07 1.98 -10.63
CA LEU A 55 10.38 0.57 -10.87
C LEU A 55 10.58 0.28 -12.37
N TYR A 56 9.75 0.84 -13.25
CA TYR A 56 9.94 0.70 -14.69
C TYR A 56 11.22 1.41 -15.14
N GLY A 57 11.52 2.61 -14.61
CA GLY A 57 12.79 3.28 -14.89
C GLY A 57 14.02 2.47 -14.46
N LEU A 58 13.98 1.86 -13.27
CA LEU A 58 15.04 0.97 -12.78
C LEU A 58 15.18 -0.30 -13.63
N ARG A 59 14.08 -0.80 -14.19
CA ARG A 59 14.09 -1.96 -15.07
C ARG A 59 14.78 -1.65 -16.39
N GLU A 60 14.52 -0.49 -16.99
CA GLU A 60 15.15 -0.07 -18.25
C GLU A 60 16.68 0.03 -18.15
N ILE A 61 17.19 0.46 -16.99
CA ILE A 61 18.64 0.53 -16.73
C ILE A 61 19.23 -0.79 -16.18
N GLY A 62 18.45 -1.88 -16.17
CA GLY A 62 18.92 -3.21 -15.81
C GLY A 62 19.16 -3.47 -14.32
N LEU A 63 18.70 -2.57 -13.43
CA LEU A 63 18.91 -2.70 -11.98
C LEU A 63 17.91 -3.62 -11.31
N VAL A 64 16.72 -3.80 -11.89
CA VAL A 64 15.67 -4.67 -11.34
C VAL A 64 15.03 -5.53 -12.43
N THR A 65 14.60 -6.73 -12.05
CA THR A 65 13.78 -7.61 -12.89
C THR A 65 12.42 -7.79 -12.23
N PHE A 66 11.37 -7.84 -13.05
CA PHE A 66 10.02 -8.10 -12.54
C PHE A 66 9.79 -9.61 -12.42
N PRO A 67 9.24 -10.08 -11.28
CA PRO A 67 8.85 -11.48 -11.16
C PRO A 67 7.66 -11.78 -12.07
N ALA A 68 7.41 -13.07 -12.31
CA ALA A 68 6.22 -13.51 -13.02
C ALA A 68 4.94 -13.04 -12.31
N ILE A 69 3.99 -12.52 -13.07
CA ILE A 69 2.71 -12.08 -12.52
C ILE A 69 1.95 -13.33 -12.02
N PRO A 70 1.56 -13.39 -10.74
CA PRO A 70 0.82 -14.53 -10.22
C PRO A 70 -0.57 -14.63 -10.87
N ALA A 71 -1.08 -15.86 -10.98
CA ALA A 71 -2.42 -16.11 -11.51
C ALA A 71 -3.49 -15.43 -10.65
N THR A 72 -4.51 -14.86 -11.28
CA THR A 72 -5.60 -14.19 -10.56
C THR A 72 -6.52 -15.22 -9.94
N TYR A 73 -6.56 -15.29 -8.61
CA TYR A 73 -7.52 -16.12 -7.88
C TYR A 73 -8.80 -15.32 -7.59
N VAL A 74 -9.73 -15.34 -8.54
CA VAL A 74 -10.93 -14.48 -8.51
C VAL A 74 -11.73 -14.65 -7.21
N VAL A 75 -12.04 -15.89 -6.83
CA VAL A 75 -12.85 -16.17 -5.63
C VAL A 75 -12.14 -15.69 -4.36
N GLY A 76 -10.86 -16.01 -4.21
CA GLY A 76 -10.08 -15.58 -3.04
C GLY A 76 -9.90 -14.06 -2.97
N ASN A 77 -9.68 -13.40 -4.11
CA ASN A 77 -9.54 -11.94 -4.15
C ASN A 77 -10.85 -11.24 -3.79
N VAL A 78 -11.99 -11.73 -4.28
CA VAL A 78 -13.31 -11.17 -3.94
C VAL A 78 -13.63 -11.40 -2.47
N LEU A 79 -13.55 -12.63 -1.98
CA LEU A 79 -13.88 -12.94 -0.58
C LEU A 79 -12.91 -12.27 0.39
N GLY A 80 -11.61 -12.34 0.12
CA GLY A 80 -10.58 -11.69 0.93
C GLY A 80 -10.71 -10.17 0.94
N GLY A 81 -10.97 -9.57 -0.23
CA GLY A 81 -11.21 -8.13 -0.35
C GLY A 81 -12.46 -7.67 0.41
N LEU A 82 -13.55 -8.45 0.38
CA LEU A 82 -14.76 -8.15 1.15
C LEU A 82 -14.52 -8.25 2.66
N VAL A 83 -13.89 -9.34 3.13
CA VAL A 83 -13.58 -9.53 4.55
C VAL A 83 -12.65 -8.41 5.06
N PHE A 84 -11.61 -8.09 4.29
CA PHE A 84 -10.67 -7.02 4.63
C PHE A 84 -11.35 -5.65 4.63
N GLY A 85 -12.17 -5.35 3.62
CA GLY A 85 -12.91 -4.09 3.51
C GLY A 85 -13.90 -3.89 4.65
N VAL A 86 -14.68 -4.92 5.00
CA VAL A 86 -15.61 -4.89 6.13
C VAL A 86 -14.85 -4.71 7.44
N GLY A 87 -13.74 -5.43 7.63
CA GLY A 87 -12.85 -5.26 8.79
C GLY A 87 -12.41 -3.81 8.95
N MET A 88 -11.77 -3.23 7.93
CA MET A 88 -11.29 -1.84 7.93
C MET A 88 -12.42 -0.83 8.19
N ALA A 89 -13.61 -1.04 7.64
CA ALA A 89 -14.74 -0.14 7.84
C ALA A 89 -15.25 -0.16 9.29
N LEU A 90 -15.19 -1.32 9.96
CA LEU A 90 -15.62 -1.48 11.35
C LEU A 90 -14.55 -1.00 12.36
N THR A 91 -13.29 -1.33 12.13
CA THR A 91 -12.18 -1.06 13.06
C THR A 91 -11.50 0.28 12.81
N GLY A 92 -11.66 0.87 11.62
CA GLY A 92 -10.99 2.10 11.19
C GLY A 92 -9.46 2.02 11.17
N TYR A 93 -8.92 0.81 10.99
CA TYR A 93 -7.50 0.51 10.84
C TYR A 93 -7.30 -0.57 9.78
#